data_AF-A0A310SM28-F1
#
_entry.id   AF-A0A310SM28-F1
#
_cell.length_a   1.000
_cell.length_b   1.000
_cell.length_c   1.000
_cell.angle_alpha   90.00
_cell.angle_beta   90.00
_cell.angle_gamma   90.00
#
_symmetry.space_group_name_H-M   'P 1'
#
loop_
_entity.id
_entity.type
_entity.pdbx_description
1 polymer ?
#
loop_
_entity_poly.entity_id
_entity_poly.type
_entity_poly.pdbx_seq_one_letter_code
_entity_poly.pdbx_strand_id
1 'polypeptide(L)'
;MTLLTQFFNCSLKKTNSLVNSTATNLVCVRYASKKAGGSTHNSPGNRKPKHRGWRVQDGHYVQESTMLATQLRLRFHPGLYVGFGKNGTLYALEKGKVVVTCEKIKPNMSRSWVKMNYAGRESSVIYKKYFNVIPEPQHNKFVLVDTL
;
A
#
# COMPACT_ATOMS: atom_id res chain seq x y z
N MET A 1 -27.75 7.19 13.73
CA MET A 1 -27.53 6.79 15.14
C MET A 1 -28.86 6.33 15.69
N THR A 2 -29.31 5.16 15.26
CA THR A 2 -30.53 4.51 15.72
C THR A 2 -30.16 3.28 16.53
N LEU A 3 -31.00 3.01 17.54
CA LEU A 3 -31.12 1.79 18.34
C LEU A 3 -30.14 1.65 19.51
N LEU A 4 -30.60 2.09 20.70
CA LEU A 4 -30.18 1.50 21.96
C LEU A 4 -31.40 0.80 22.57
N THR A 5 -31.27 -0.52 22.67
CA THR A 5 -32.25 -1.45 23.23
C THR A 5 -32.26 -1.40 24.76
N GLN A 6 -33.47 -1.59 25.29
CA GLN A 6 -33.85 -1.85 26.67
C GLN A 6 -32.95 -2.90 27.35
N PHE A 7 -32.77 -2.84 28.68
CA PHE A 7 -32.81 -4.03 29.54
C PHE A 7 -32.95 -3.70 31.04
N PHE A 8 -33.97 -4.33 31.63
CA PHE A 8 -34.14 -4.79 33.01
C PHE A 8 -34.27 -3.80 34.20
N ASN A 9 -35.52 -3.70 34.65
CA ASN A 9 -35.90 -3.47 36.04
C ASN A 9 -35.40 -4.60 36.95
N CYS A 10 -34.75 -4.25 38.05
CA CYS A 10 -34.67 -5.08 39.25
C CYS A 10 -34.95 -4.18 40.46
N SER A 11 -36.11 -4.38 41.07
CA SER A 11 -36.54 -3.71 42.30
C SER A 11 -35.81 -4.31 43.49
N LEU A 12 -34.94 -3.53 44.13
CA LEU A 12 -34.41 -3.86 45.46
C LEU A 12 -35.26 -3.16 46.52
N LYS A 13 -36.06 -3.97 47.22
CA LYS A 13 -36.80 -3.55 48.41
C LYS A 13 -35.81 -3.21 49.53
N LYS A 14 -35.99 -2.01 50.07
CA LYS A 14 -35.27 -1.46 51.21
C LYS A 14 -35.76 -2.14 52.49
N THR A 15 -34.86 -2.80 53.23
CA THR A 15 -35.09 -3.17 54.63
C THR A 15 -33.87 -2.75 55.44
N ASN A 16 -34.05 -1.74 56.28
CA ASN A 16 -33.07 -1.33 57.27
C ASN A 16 -33.17 -2.31 58.46
N SER A 17 -32.14 -3.13 58.68
CA SER A 17 -31.92 -3.76 59.99
C SER A 17 -30.75 -3.05 60.69
N LEU A 18 -31.08 -2.41 61.80
CA LEU A 18 -30.16 -1.81 62.76
C LEU A 18 -29.55 -2.93 63.61
N VAL A 19 -28.28 -3.26 63.38
CA VAL A 19 -27.43 -3.91 64.39
C VAL A 19 -25.97 -3.53 64.16
N ASN A 20 -25.44 -2.74 65.09
CA ASN A 20 -24.02 -2.48 65.27
C ASN A 20 -23.38 -3.69 65.95
N SER A 21 -22.47 -4.42 65.29
CA SER A 21 -21.47 -5.26 65.97
C SER A 21 -20.33 -5.59 65.01
N THR A 22 -19.16 -5.04 65.34
CA THR A 22 -17.82 -5.45 64.89
C THR A 22 -17.66 -5.62 63.39
N ALA A 23 -17.20 -4.55 62.72
CA ALA A 23 -16.52 -4.66 61.44
C ALA A 23 -15.42 -5.72 61.59
N THR A 24 -15.69 -6.94 61.12
CA THR A 24 -14.64 -7.90 60.88
C THR A 24 -13.78 -7.23 59.83
N ASN A 25 -12.61 -6.74 60.26
CA ASN A 25 -11.55 -6.34 59.38
C ASN A 25 -11.24 -7.59 58.54
N LEU A 26 -11.93 -7.73 57.41
CA LEU A 26 -11.55 -8.58 56.31
C LEU A 26 -10.29 -7.94 55.74
N VAL A 27 -9.19 -8.06 56.50
CA VAL A 27 -7.85 -7.77 56.01
C VAL A 27 -7.66 -8.79 54.90
N CYS A 28 -7.87 -8.34 53.67
CA CYS A 28 -7.53 -9.08 52.48
C CYS A 28 -6.00 -9.20 52.47
N VAL A 29 -5.47 -10.20 53.18
CA VAL A 29 -4.06 -10.54 53.16
C VAL A 29 -3.79 -11.16 51.79
N ARG A 30 -3.24 -10.36 50.86
CA ARG A 30 -2.64 -10.90 49.64
C ARG A 30 -1.27 -11.47 49.99
N TYR A 31 -1.12 -12.79 49.90
CA TYR A 31 0.18 -13.44 49.92
C TYR A 31 1.06 -12.92 48.77
N ALA A 32 2.38 -12.96 48.94
CA ALA A 32 3.33 -12.56 47.91
C ALA A 32 3.09 -13.34 46.61
N SER A 33 2.54 -12.67 45.59
CA SER A 33 2.35 -13.26 44.27
C SER A 33 3.64 -13.14 43.47
N LYS A 34 4.08 -14.23 42.82
CA LYS A 34 5.16 -14.14 41.82
C LYS A 34 4.73 -13.22 40.67
N LYS A 35 5.65 -12.41 40.15
CA LYS A 35 5.39 -11.50 39.02
C LYS A 35 4.81 -12.29 37.84
N ALA A 36 3.56 -12.05 37.48
CA ALA A 36 2.97 -12.56 36.25
C ALA A 36 3.38 -11.62 35.09
N GLY A 37 4.14 -12.13 34.13
CA GLY A 37 4.38 -11.45 32.86
C GLY A 37 3.19 -11.70 31.92
N GLY A 38 2.54 -10.64 31.44
CA GLY A 38 1.51 -10.78 30.41
C GLY A 38 2.11 -11.23 29.08
N SER A 39 1.34 -11.95 28.26
CA SER A 39 1.70 -12.19 26.87
C SER A 39 1.58 -10.89 26.06
N THR A 40 2.33 -10.79 24.96
CA THR A 40 2.19 -9.66 24.04
C THR A 40 0.80 -9.69 23.40
N HIS A 41 -0.02 -8.67 23.68
CA HIS A 41 -1.37 -8.52 23.11
C HIS A 41 -1.33 -8.38 21.58
N ASN A 42 -0.25 -7.81 21.04
CA ASN A 42 -0.04 -7.67 19.60
C ASN A 42 1.11 -8.58 19.16
N SER A 43 0.76 -9.73 18.57
CA SER A 43 1.76 -10.57 17.88
C SER A 43 2.38 -9.77 16.73
N PRO A 44 3.72 -9.69 16.63
CA PRO A 44 4.37 -9.08 15.49
C PRO A 44 3.89 -9.75 14.20
N GLY A 45 3.32 -8.96 13.30
CA GLY A 45 2.85 -9.46 12.02
C GLY A 45 4.05 -9.89 11.16
N ASN A 46 4.38 -11.19 11.15
CA ASN A 46 5.41 -11.80 10.32
C ASN A 46 5.02 -11.80 8.84
N ARG A 47 4.88 -10.60 8.23
CA ARG A 47 4.52 -10.46 6.82
C ARG A 47 5.74 -10.74 5.95
N LYS A 48 5.60 -11.70 5.04
CA LYS A 48 6.62 -11.99 4.03
C LYS A 48 6.92 -10.75 3.17
N PRO A 49 8.20 -10.54 2.79
CA PRO A 49 8.57 -9.46 1.89
C PRO A 49 7.84 -9.59 0.54
N LYS A 50 7.52 -8.44 -0.06
CA LYS A 50 6.77 -8.37 -1.35
C LYS A 50 7.66 -8.22 -2.58
N HIS A 51 8.98 -8.13 -2.40
CA HIS A 51 9.98 -8.02 -3.47
C HIS A 51 9.61 -6.99 -4.56
N ARG A 52 9.19 -5.78 -4.14
CA ARG A 52 8.89 -4.67 -5.05
C ARG A 52 10.16 -3.88 -5.35
N GLY A 53 10.29 -3.36 -6.56
CA GLY A 53 11.44 -2.55 -6.96
C GLY A 53 11.68 -2.61 -8.47
N TRP A 54 12.88 -2.19 -8.87
CA TRP A 54 13.35 -2.39 -10.23
C TRP A 54 13.49 -3.87 -10.57
N ARG A 55 13.10 -4.20 -11.80
CA ARG A 55 13.28 -5.53 -12.39
C ARG A 55 14.30 -5.49 -13.51
N VAL A 56 14.31 -4.39 -14.27
CA VAL A 56 15.29 -4.12 -15.32
C VAL A 56 15.95 -2.77 -15.04
N GLN A 57 17.28 -2.73 -15.16
CA GLN A 57 18.05 -1.49 -14.98
C GLN A 57 18.12 -0.70 -16.29
N ASP A 58 18.59 0.54 -16.19
CA ASP A 58 18.83 1.41 -17.32
C ASP A 58 19.83 0.80 -18.31
N GLY A 59 19.61 1.00 -19.60
CA GLY A 59 20.47 0.50 -20.68
C GLY A 59 20.30 -0.96 -21.06
N HIS A 60 19.50 -1.74 -20.33
CA HIS A 60 19.22 -3.13 -20.70
C HIS A 60 18.25 -3.25 -21.87
N TYR A 61 18.44 -4.30 -22.66
CA TYR A 61 17.50 -4.70 -23.69
C TYR A 61 16.33 -5.49 -23.07
N VAL A 62 15.11 -5.20 -23.51
CA VAL A 62 13.87 -5.85 -23.08
C VAL A 62 13.04 -6.28 -24.26
N GLN A 63 12.30 -7.38 -24.09
CA GLN A 63 11.25 -7.81 -24.99
C GLN A 63 9.93 -7.11 -24.63
N GLU A 64 8.97 -7.17 -25.55
CA GLU A 64 7.60 -6.72 -25.31
C GLU A 64 7.01 -7.38 -24.05
N SER A 65 6.16 -6.66 -23.33
CA SER A 65 5.50 -7.09 -22.09
C SER A 65 6.44 -7.43 -20.91
N THR A 66 7.74 -7.17 -21.01
CA THR A 66 8.67 -7.35 -19.90
C THR A 66 8.35 -6.38 -18.76
N MET A 67 8.25 -6.88 -17.52
CA MET A 67 8.07 -6.02 -16.35
C MET A 67 9.35 -5.22 -16.07
N LEU A 68 9.25 -3.89 -16.05
CA LEU A 68 10.37 -2.97 -15.82
C LEU A 68 10.55 -2.65 -14.33
N ALA A 69 9.45 -2.34 -13.65
CA ALA A 69 9.46 -2.01 -12.23
C ALA A 69 8.12 -2.34 -11.58
N THR A 70 8.17 -2.89 -10.36
CA THR A 70 6.99 -3.11 -9.53
C THR A 70 7.02 -2.18 -8.33
N GLN A 71 5.92 -1.48 -8.07
CA GLN A 71 5.86 -0.45 -7.02
C GLN A 71 4.52 -0.47 -6.29
N LEU A 72 4.44 0.23 -5.15
CA LEU A 72 3.20 0.41 -4.39
C LEU A 72 2.66 1.84 -4.51
N ARG A 73 3.55 2.81 -4.61
CA ARG A 73 3.27 4.23 -4.84
C ARG A 73 3.98 4.67 -6.12
N LEU A 74 3.62 5.83 -6.68
CA LEU A 74 4.21 6.35 -7.91
C LEU A 74 5.63 6.88 -7.67
N ARG A 75 6.59 5.96 -7.58
CA ARG A 75 8.03 6.25 -7.52
C ARG A 75 8.59 6.48 -8.92
N PHE A 76 8.17 5.62 -9.86
CA PHE A 76 8.53 5.65 -11.28
C PHE A 76 7.27 5.92 -12.11
N HIS A 77 7.45 6.66 -13.21
CA HIS A 77 6.38 6.98 -14.16
C HIS A 77 6.59 6.28 -15.50
N PRO A 78 5.50 5.94 -16.20
CA PRO A 78 5.58 5.47 -17.58
C PRO A 78 5.97 6.62 -18.49
N GLY A 79 6.95 6.41 -19.35
CA GLY A 79 7.34 7.30 -20.44
C GLY A 79 7.04 6.67 -21.79
N LEU A 80 7.95 6.84 -22.74
CA LEU A 80 7.81 6.36 -24.12
C LEU A 80 7.80 4.83 -24.18
N TYR A 81 6.82 4.24 -24.89
CA TYR A 81 6.62 2.79 -25.06
C TYR A 81 6.58 1.98 -23.75
N VAL A 82 6.07 2.58 -22.67
CA VAL A 82 5.89 1.92 -21.37
C VAL A 82 4.44 1.98 -20.91
N GLY A 83 3.89 0.81 -20.58
CA GLY A 83 2.56 0.66 -20.02
C GLY A 83 2.52 0.79 -18.49
N PHE A 84 1.34 1.10 -17.95
CA PHE A 84 1.09 1.20 -16.51
C PHE A 84 -0.06 0.28 -16.08
N GLY A 85 0.25 -0.74 -15.29
CA GLY A 85 -0.72 -1.71 -14.78
C GLY A 85 -1.61 -1.17 -13.66
N LYS A 86 -2.75 -1.82 -13.42
CA LYS A 86 -3.69 -1.47 -12.32
C LYS A 86 -3.05 -1.49 -10.94
N ASN A 87 -2.07 -2.36 -10.74
CA ASN A 87 -1.28 -2.54 -9.51
C ASN A 87 -0.04 -1.62 -9.42
N GLY A 88 0.15 -0.73 -10.40
CA GLY A 88 1.26 0.22 -10.46
C GLY A 88 2.54 -0.30 -11.10
N THR A 89 2.53 -1.52 -11.65
CA THR A 89 3.67 -2.11 -12.37
C THR A 89 3.88 -1.42 -13.71
N LEU A 90 5.14 -1.15 -14.04
CA LEU A 90 5.57 -0.68 -15.35
C LEU A 90 6.00 -1.87 -16.21
N TYR A 91 5.61 -1.88 -17.48
CA TYR A 91 5.97 -2.92 -18.43
C TYR A 91 6.28 -2.33 -19.81
N ALA A 92 7.16 -2.98 -20.56
CA ALA A 92 7.51 -2.57 -21.92
C ALA A 92 6.36 -2.86 -22.89
N LEU A 93 6.04 -1.91 -23.76
CA LEU A 93 5.07 -2.13 -24.85
C LEU A 93 5.76 -2.66 -26.10
N GLU A 94 6.97 -2.16 -26.40
CA GLU A 94 7.79 -2.57 -27.53
C GLU A 94 9.10 -3.21 -27.05
N LYS A 95 9.73 -4.01 -27.90
CA LYS A 95 11.09 -4.51 -27.66
C LYS A 95 12.11 -3.39 -27.90
N GLY A 96 13.12 -3.28 -27.04
CA GLY A 96 14.08 -2.19 -27.17
C GLY A 96 14.97 -2.00 -25.96
N LYS A 97 15.69 -0.87 -25.95
CA LYS A 97 16.60 -0.50 -24.85
C LYS A 97 15.88 0.37 -23.83
N VAL A 98 15.95 -0.01 -22.55
CA VAL A 98 15.39 0.78 -21.45
C VAL A 98 16.24 2.03 -21.24
N VAL A 99 15.59 3.18 -21.13
CA VAL A 99 16.21 4.46 -20.80
C VAL A 99 15.45 5.14 -19.65
N VAL A 100 16.13 5.45 -18.55
CA VAL A 100 15.55 6.11 -17.38
C VAL A 100 15.94 7.58 -17.36
N THR A 101 14.96 8.47 -17.52
CA THR A 101 15.15 9.93 -17.52
C THR A 101 14.55 10.57 -16.27
N CYS A 102 14.96 11.80 -15.95
CA CYS A 102 14.37 12.61 -14.89
C CYS A 102 13.60 13.78 -15.52
N GLU A 103 12.27 13.70 -15.52
CA GLU A 103 11.42 14.66 -16.23
C GLU A 103 10.41 15.33 -15.29
N LYS A 104 9.94 16.51 -15.70
CA LYS A 104 8.90 17.26 -14.98
C LYS A 104 7.55 16.59 -15.18
N ILE A 105 6.88 16.25 -14.08
CA ILE A 105 5.55 15.63 -14.16
C ILE A 105 4.47 16.67 -14.44
N LYS A 106 3.46 16.26 -15.20
CA LYS A 106 2.17 16.95 -15.33
C LYS A 106 1.06 16.03 -14.79
N PRO A 107 0.76 16.08 -13.47
CA PRO A 107 -0.13 15.11 -12.85
C PRO A 107 -1.58 15.35 -13.27
N ASN A 108 -2.22 14.32 -13.84
CA ASN A 108 -3.67 14.35 -14.09
C ASN A 108 -4.43 13.90 -12.82
N MET A 109 -5.00 14.85 -12.08
CA MET A 109 -5.69 14.60 -10.80
C MET A 109 -7.01 13.83 -10.92
N SER A 110 -7.56 13.67 -12.12
CA SER A 110 -8.73 12.80 -12.35
C SER A 110 -8.42 11.33 -12.06
N ARG A 111 -7.14 10.91 -12.19
CA ARG A 111 -6.74 9.52 -11.97
C ARG A 111 -6.50 9.27 -10.48
N SER A 112 -7.18 8.25 -9.94
CA SER A 112 -7.08 7.86 -8.52
C SER A 112 -5.63 7.65 -8.05
N TRP A 113 -4.81 6.94 -8.83
CA TRP A 113 -3.38 6.73 -8.55
C TRP A 113 -2.60 8.04 -8.40
N VAL A 114 -2.87 9.02 -9.25
CA VAL A 114 -2.18 10.32 -9.23
C VAL A 114 -2.67 11.12 -8.04
N LYS A 115 -4.00 11.23 -7.85
CA LYS A 115 -4.61 11.91 -6.70
C LYS A 115 -4.06 11.40 -5.37
N MET A 116 -3.97 10.08 -5.18
CA MET A 116 -3.44 9.47 -3.96
C MET A 116 -1.97 9.82 -3.67
N ASN A 117 -1.16 10.09 -4.71
CA ASN A 117 0.26 10.36 -4.53
C ASN A 117 0.62 11.85 -4.55
N TYR A 118 -0.22 12.69 -5.14
CA TYR A 118 0.09 14.11 -5.42
C TYR A 118 -0.97 15.10 -4.95
N ALA A 119 -2.06 14.66 -4.31
CA ALA A 119 -3.02 15.58 -3.70
C ALA A 119 -2.32 16.58 -2.77
N GLY A 120 -2.70 17.86 -2.89
CA GLY A 120 -2.13 18.97 -2.12
C GLY A 120 -0.77 19.50 -2.62
N ARG A 121 -0.26 18.98 -3.75
CA ARG A 121 1.04 19.40 -4.33
C ARG A 121 0.94 19.88 -5.78
N GLU A 122 -0.24 20.33 -6.19
CA GLU A 122 -0.57 20.74 -7.56
C GLU A 122 0.26 21.92 -8.06
N SER A 123 0.55 22.89 -7.20
CA SER A 123 1.34 24.09 -7.55
C SER A 123 2.85 23.80 -7.64
N SER A 124 3.32 22.71 -7.05
CA SER A 124 4.75 22.41 -6.99
C SER A 124 5.28 21.78 -8.27
N VAL A 125 6.44 22.24 -8.73
CA VAL A 125 7.18 21.60 -9.81
C VAL A 125 7.87 20.35 -9.27
N ILE A 126 7.41 19.18 -9.71
CA ILE A 126 7.94 17.89 -9.27
C ILE A 126 8.65 17.21 -10.45
N TYR A 127 9.86 16.72 -10.20
CA TYR A 127 10.60 15.87 -11.13
C TYR A 127 10.51 14.41 -10.68
N LYS A 128 10.34 13.50 -11.65
CA LYS A 128 10.29 12.07 -11.39
C LYS A 128 11.08 11.29 -12.43
N LYS A 129 11.39 10.05 -12.06
CA LYS A 129 12.04 9.10 -12.96
C LYS A 129 11.00 8.51 -13.91
N TYR A 130 11.21 8.69 -15.20
CA TYR A 130 10.42 8.10 -16.27
C TYR A 130 11.16 6.90 -16.84
N PHE A 131 10.45 5.79 -17.02
CA PHE A 131 10.94 4.66 -17.78
C PHE A 131 10.51 4.83 -19.23
N ASN A 132 11.48 4.84 -20.13
CA ASN A 132 11.29 4.83 -21.56
C ASN A 132 11.85 3.54 -22.12
N VAL A 133 11.27 3.04 -23.20
CA VAL A 133 11.86 1.97 -24.02
C VAL A 133 12.09 2.57 -25.39
N ILE A 134 13.34 2.57 -25.85
CA ILE A 134 13.70 3.00 -27.20
C ILE A 134 13.63 1.76 -28.08
N PRO A 135 12.66 1.66 -29.00
CA PRO A 135 12.47 0.47 -29.80
C PRO A 135 13.61 0.28 -30.79
N GLU A 136 13.82 -0.97 -31.18
CA GLU A 136 14.69 -1.26 -32.31
C GLU A 136 14.07 -0.71 -33.60
N PRO A 137 14.89 -0.15 -34.51
CA PRO A 137 14.38 0.30 -35.79
C PRO A 137 13.75 -0.88 -36.54
N GLN A 138 12.54 -0.65 -37.07
CA GLN A 138 11.89 -1.60 -37.94
C GLN A 138 12.76 -1.87 -39.18
N HIS A 139 12.77 -3.11 -39.66
CA HIS A 139 13.50 -3.45 -40.87
C HIS A 139 12.87 -2.74 -42.09
N ASN A 140 13.71 -2.07 -42.88
CA ASN A 140 13.28 -1.40 -44.12
C ASN A 140 13.37 -2.35 -45.34
N LYS A 141 13.10 -3.64 -45.15
CA LYS A 141 13.16 -4.64 -46.22
C LYS A 141 11.75 -4.98 -46.66
N PHE A 142 11.36 -4.47 -47.82
CA PHE A 142 10.10 -4.83 -48.46
C PHE A 142 10.35 -5.98 -49.44
N VAL A 143 9.49 -7.00 -49.40
CA VAL A 143 9.52 -8.13 -50.33
C VAL A 143 8.29 -8.01 -51.22
N LEU A 144 8.49 -8.12 -52.53
CA LEU A 144 7.40 -8.18 -53.49
C LEU A 144 6.62 -9.49 -53.28
N VAL A 145 5.31 -9.40 -53.03
CA VAL A 145 4.46 -10.56 -52.75
C VAL A 145 3.86 -11.11 -54.05
N ASP A 146 3.28 -10.24 -54.87
CA ASP A 146 2.71 -10.60 -56.17
C ASP A 146 2.97 -9.49 -57.19
N THR A 147 3.16 -9.89 -58.44
CA THR A 147 3.05 -9.01 -59.61
C THR A 147 1.69 -9.25 -60.26
N LEU A 148 0.93 -8.16 -60.48
CA LEU A 148 -0.36 -8.19 -61.18
C LEU A 148 -0.22 -8.73 -62.61
#